data_AF-A0A1U7HBN0-F1
#
_entry.id   AF-A0A1U7HBN0-F1
#
_cell.length_a   1.000
_cell.length_b   1.000
_cell.length_c   1.000
_cell.angle_alpha   90.00
_cell.angle_beta   90.00
_cell.angle_gamma   90.00
#
_symmetry.space_group_name_H-M   'P 1'
#
loop_
_entity.id
_entity.type
_entity.pdbx_description
1 polymer ?
#
loop_
_entity_poly.entity_id
_entity_poly.type
_entity_poly.pdbx_seq_one_letter_code
_entity_poly.pdbx_strand_id
1 'polypeptide(L)' 'MIERLLKSVAGTFDIFTIYIGDRLGFYQALADGWLTSTELATQTNAVERYVREWFEQQTVTGINVFMIWVIP' A
#
# COMPACT_ATOMS: atom_id res chain seq x y z
N MET A 1 -3.49 -9.15 -27.22
CA MET A 1 -2.61 -7.96 -27.26
C MET A 1 -2.90 -7.00 -26.12
N ILE A 2 -4.16 -6.54 -25.99
CA ILE A 2 -4.60 -5.61 -24.92
C ILE A 2 -4.33 -6.18 -23.51
N GLU A 3 -4.65 -7.45 -23.26
CA GLU A 3 -4.40 -8.08 -21.95
C GLU A 3 -2.92 -8.06 -21.54
N ARG A 4 -2.01 -8.26 -22.48
CA ARG A 4 -0.56 -8.21 -22.21
C ARG A 4 -0.14 -6.79 -21.83
N LEU A 5 -0.65 -5.78 -22.53
CA LEU A 5 -0.40 -4.38 -22.21
C LEU A 5 -0.95 -4.00 -20.84
N LEU A 6 -2.19 -4.42 -20.52
CA LEU A 6 -2.80 -4.18 -19.21
C LEU A 6 -1.99 -4.82 -18.08
N LYS A 7 -1.52 -6.06 -18.25
CA LYS A 7 -0.64 -6.73 -17.29
C LYS A 7 0.70 -6.01 -17.11
N SER A 8 1.32 -5.54 -18.19
CA SER A 8 2.57 -4.77 -18.10
C SER A 8 2.36 -3.44 -17.37
N VAL A 9 1.24 -2.74 -17.61
CA VAL A 9 0.91 -1.51 -16.89
C VAL A 9 0.66 -1.79 -15.41
N ALA A 10 -0.09 -2.84 -15.07
CA ALA A 10 -0.31 -3.25 -13.69
C ALA A 10 1.03 -3.53 -12.97
N GLY A 11 1.93 -4.30 -13.58
CA GLY A 11 3.26 -4.55 -13.01
C GLY A 11 4.10 -3.30 -12.78
N THR A 12 3.95 -2.27 -13.62
CA THR A 12 4.59 -0.96 -13.38
C THR A 12 4.00 -0.27 -12.14
N PHE A 13 2.67 -0.30 -11.97
CA PHE A 13 2.02 0.24 -10.78
C PHE A 13 2.43 -0.51 -9.52
N ASP A 14 2.60 -1.83 -9.58
CA ASP A 14 3.07 -2.65 -8.47
C ASP A 14 4.46 -2.21 -8.00
N ILE A 15 5.40 -2.00 -8.94
CA ILE A 15 6.75 -1.50 -8.62
C ILE A 15 6.68 -0.09 -8.02
N PHE A 16 5.83 0.78 -8.58
CA PHE A 16 5.70 2.16 -8.13
C PHE A 16 5.15 2.25 -6.71
N THR A 17 4.14 1.45 -6.35
CA THR A 17 3.55 1.45 -5.00
C THR A 17 4.53 0.90 -3.95
N ILE A 18 5.36 -0.09 -4.31
CA ILE A 18 6.46 -0.57 -3.46
C ILE A 18 7.48 0.54 -3.23
N TYR A 19 7.89 1.23 -4.29
CA TYR A 19 8.85 2.33 -4.18
C TYR A 19 8.32 3.47 -3.28
N ILE A 20 7.04 3.82 -3.38
CA ILE A 20 6.39 4.79 -2.49
C ILE A 20 6.45 4.31 -1.04
N GLY A 21 6.08 3.05 -0.78
CA GLY A 21 6.09 2.48 0.57
C GLY A 21 7.48 2.51 1.20
N ASP A 22 8.52 2.23 0.43
CA ASP A 22 9.92 2.32 0.89
C ASP A 22 10.33 3.77 1.18
N ARG A 23 10.06 4.69 0.25
CA ARG A 23 10.44 6.12 0.40
C ARG A 23 9.72 6.83 1.53
N LEU A 24 8.48 6.44 1.83
CA LEU A 24 7.68 7.01 2.91
C LEU A 24 7.90 6.30 4.26
N GLY A 25 8.75 5.27 4.31
CA GLY A 25 9.05 4.56 5.55
C GLY A 25 7.96 3.59 6.00
N PHE A 26 7.00 3.25 5.15
CA PHE A 26 5.84 2.44 5.53
C PHE A 26 6.24 1.02 5.89
N TYR A 27 7.15 0.41 5.12
CA TYR A 27 7.62 -0.95 5.39
C TYR A 27 8.42 -1.02 6.69
N GLN A 28 9.21 0.00 7.02
CA GLN A 28 9.93 0.08 8.28
C GLN A 28 8.96 0.21 9.46
N ALA A 29 7.92 1.05 9.36
CA ALA A 29 6.90 1.18 10.40
C ALA A 29 6.08 -0.11 10.59
N LEU A 30 5.76 -0.81 9.50
CA LEU A 30 5.06 -2.10 9.54
C LEU A 30 5.92 -3.28 10.00
N ALA A 31 7.26 -3.11 10.06
CA ALA A 31 8.15 -4.18 10.51
C ALA A 31 7.95 -4.52 12.00
N ASP A 32 7.49 -3.56 12.80
CA ASP A 32 7.25 -3.71 14.24
C ASP A 32 5.88 -4.32 14.55
N GLY A 33 5.00 -4.46 13.55
CA GLY A 33 3.71 -5.09 13.70
C GLY A 33 2.61 -4.47 12.83
N TRP A 34 1.40 -4.94 13.06
CA TRP A 34 0.21 -4.47 12.36
C TRP A 34 -0.12 -3.03 12.77
N LEU A 35 -0.36 -2.18 11.78
CA LEU A 35 -0.81 -0.80 11.97
C LEU A 35 -2.04 -0.52 11.13
N THR A 36 -2.98 0.24 11.69
CA THR A 36 -4.08 0.86 10.94
C THR A 36 -3.55 2.00 10.06
N SER A 37 -4.35 2.45 9.09
CA SER A 37 -3.96 3.58 8.22
C SER A 37 -3.67 4.85 9.02
N THR A 38 -4.44 5.09 10.09
CA THR A 38 -4.26 6.22 11.00
C THR A 38 -2.97 6.13 11.80
N GLU A 39 -2.65 4.94 12.35
CA GLU A 39 -1.43 4.73 13.12
C GLU A 39 -0.19 4.88 12.23
N LEU A 40 -0.23 4.28 11.04
CA LEU A 40 0.85 4.37 10.07
C LEU A 40 1.07 5.82 9.62
N ALA A 41 -0.02 6.54 9.27
CA ALA A 41 0.04 7.96 8.92
C ALA A 41 0.65 8.82 10.02
N THR A 42 0.32 8.53 11.27
CA THR A 42 0.87 9.23 12.44
C THR A 42 2.36 8.96 12.59
N GLN A 43 2.80 7.72 12.45
CA GLN A 43 4.21 7.34 12.60
C GLN A 43 5.10 7.88 11.47
N THR A 44 4.57 7.93 10.23
CA THR A 44 5.35 8.33 9.05
C THR A 44 5.14 9.80 8.67
N ASN A 45 4.37 10.56 9.47
CA ASN A 45 3.95 11.94 9.16
C ASN A 45 3.34 12.07 7.75
N ALA A 46 2.56 11.06 7.35
CA ALA A 46 1.87 11.03 6.08
C ALA A 46 0.40 11.44 6.26
N VAL A 47 -0.25 11.82 5.16
CA VAL A 47 -1.69 12.11 5.19
C VAL A 47 -2.46 10.79 5.16
N GLU A 48 -3.29 10.57 6.18
CA GLU A 48 -4.04 9.32 6.40
C GLU A 48 -4.78 8.82 5.16
N ARG A 49 -5.43 9.72 4.42
CA ARG A 49 -6.13 9.36 3.18
C ARG A 49 -5.21 8.65 2.16
N TYR A 50 -4.00 9.14 1.96
CA TYR A 50 -3.07 8.53 1.00
C TYR A 50 -2.48 7.22 1.53
N VAL A 51 -2.34 7.09 2.85
CA VAL A 51 -1.95 5.83 3.49
C VAL A 51 -3.03 4.77 3.30
N ARG A 52 -4.30 5.15 3.44
CA ARG A 52 -5.45 4.28 3.17
C ARG A 52 -5.52 3.84 1.72
N GLU A 53 -5.43 4.78 0.77
CA GLU A 53 -5.38 4.47 -0.67
C GLU A 53 -4.19 3.55 -1.01
N TRP A 54 -3.04 3.74 -0.34
CA TRP A 54 -1.89 2.84 -0.49
C TRP A 54 -2.19 1.43 0.04
N PHE A 55 -2.83 1.28 1.20
CA PHE A 55 -3.27 -0.02 1.70
C PHE A 55 -4.25 -0.72 0.76
N GLU A 56 -5.19 0.02 0.16
CA GLU A 56 -6.12 -0.48 -0.86
C GLU A 56 -5.39 -1.09 -2.04
N GLN A 57 -4.37 -0.40 -2.54
CA GLN A 57 -3.54 -0.94 -3.61
C GLN A 57 -2.75 -2.17 -3.17
N GLN A 58 -2.11 -2.16 -1.99
CA GLN A 58 -1.33 -3.30 -1.49
C GLN A 58 -2.18 -4.56 -1.28
N THR A 59 -3.48 -4.41 -1.03
CA THR A 59 -4.41 -5.54 -0.90
C THR A 59 -4.76 -6.13 -2.25
N VAL A 60 -5.00 -5.29 -3.26
CA VAL A 60 -5.31 -5.75 -4.62
C VAL A 60 -4.12 -6.46 -5.26
N THR A 61 -2.89 -6.03 -4.95
CA THR A 61 -1.66 -6.66 -5.44
C THR A 61 -1.26 -7.91 -4.65
N GLY A 62 -1.98 -8.23 -3.56
CA GLY A 62 -1.72 -9.39 -2.71
C GLY A 62 -0.46 -9.27 -1.85
N ILE A 63 0.13 -8.07 -1.75
CA ILE A 63 1.32 -7.81 -0.94
C ILE A 63 0.94 -7.68 0.54
N ASN A 64 -0.19 -7.01 0.83
CA ASN A 64 -0.75 -6.92 2.18
C ASN A 64 -2.16 -7.53 2.21
N VAL A 65 -2.30 -8.74 2.74
CA VAL A 65 -3.61 -9.25 3.15
C VAL A 65 -3.90 -8.57 4.48
N PHE A 66 -4.75 -7.54 4.57
CA PHE A 66 -5.38 -7.11 5.85
C PHE A 66 -6.44 -6.00 5.70
N MET A 67 -7.05 -5.84 4.53
CA MET A 67 -8.13 -4.85 4.35
C MET A 67 -9.48 -5.26 4.97
N ILE A 68 -9.66 -6.52 5.36
CA ILE A 68 -10.98 -7.01 5.81
C ILE A 68 -11.45 -6.38 7.14
N TRP A 69 -10.60 -5.66 7.87
CA TRP A 69 -10.93 -5.04 9.17
C TRP A 69 -11.05 -3.50 9.14
N VAL A 70 -10.97 -2.85 7.97
CA VAL A 70 -10.98 -1.37 7.82
C VAL A 70 -12.28 -0.84 7.19
N ILE A 71 -13.34 -1.64 7.14
CA ILE A 71 -14.70 -1.17 6.86
C ILE A 71 -15.54 -1.43 8.13
N PRO A 72 -16.20 -0.42 8.74
CA PRO A 72 -17.17 -0.67 9.79
C PRO A 72 -18.34 -1.53 9.31
#